data_AF-A0A7X0LXD0-F1
#
_entry.id   AF-A0A7X0LXD0-F1
#
_cell.length_a   1.000
_cell.length_b   1.000
_cell.length_c   1.000
_cell.angle_alpha   90.00
_cell.angle_beta   90.00
_cell.angle_gamma   90.00
#
_symmetry.space_group_name_H-M   'P 1'
#
loop_
_entity.id
_entity.type
_entity.pdbx_description
1 polymer ?
#
loop_
_entity_poly.entity_id
_entity_poly.type
_entity_poly.pdbx_seq_one_letter_code
_entity_poly.pdbx_strand_id
1 'polypeptide(L)'
;MSTSSELMEQIFNYSKDLKLPTIRQCFQEQIKEATQNNASYEEFLALLLQKEWDNRQEMAQYNRIRRAEFPYKKYLEDLSISDLPEDAQRKYKQL
;
A
#
# COMPACT_ATOMS: atom_id res chain seq x y z
N MET A 1 -21.77 27.75 -9.92
CA MET A 1 -20.53 27.49 -9.15
C MET A 1 -20.71 26.14 -8.49
N SER A 2 -19.97 25.12 -8.92
CA SER A 2 -20.06 23.78 -8.32
C SER A 2 -19.69 23.87 -6.84
N THR A 3 -20.52 23.29 -5.98
CA THR A 3 -20.28 23.35 -4.53
C THR A 3 -19.09 22.46 -4.17
N SER A 4 -18.34 22.78 -3.11
CA SER A 4 -17.23 21.93 -2.62
C SER A 4 -17.66 20.47 -2.39
N SER A 5 -18.93 20.28 -2.02
CA SER A 5 -19.56 18.96 -1.86
C SER A 5 -19.60 18.16 -3.16
N GLU A 6 -19.89 18.82 -4.29
CA GLU A 6 -20.02 18.19 -5.60
C GLU A 6 -18.66 17.73 -6.14
N LEU A 7 -17.59 18.48 -5.86
CA LEU A 7 -16.21 18.08 -6.15
C LEU A 7 -15.79 16.86 -5.33
N MET A 8 -16.17 16.79 -4.04
CA MET A 8 -15.88 15.63 -3.20
C MET A 8 -16.58 14.37 -3.70
N GLU A 9 -17.82 14.49 -4.17
CA GLU A 9 -18.57 13.39 -4.75
C GLU A 9 -17.97 12.91 -6.07
N GLN A 10 -17.51 13.82 -6.92
CA GLN A 10 -16.77 13.47 -8.14
C GLN A 10 -15.48 12.70 -7.83
N ILE A 11 -14.67 13.17 -6.87
CA ILE A 11 -13.45 12.47 -6.44
C ILE A 11 -13.78 11.07 -5.91
N PHE A 12 -14.86 10.93 -5.14
CA PHE A 12 -15.31 9.63 -4.66
C PHE A 12 -15.71 8.69 -5.81
N ASN A 13 -16.46 9.17 -6.80
CA ASN A 13 -16.86 8.37 -7.95
C ASN A 13 -15.67 7.99 -8.83
N TYR A 14 -14.77 8.93 -9.13
CA TYR A 14 -13.56 8.64 -9.89
C TYR A 14 -12.64 7.65 -9.17
N SER A 15 -12.45 7.80 -7.86
CA SER A 15 -11.64 6.85 -7.08
C SER A 15 -12.27 5.45 -7.02
N LYS A 16 -13.60 5.35 -7.03
CA LYS A 16 -14.32 4.07 -7.15
C LYS A 16 -14.08 3.42 -8.51
N ASP A 17 -14.23 4.18 -9.60
CA ASP A 17 -14.12 3.65 -10.98
C ASP A 17 -12.68 3.26 -11.32
N LEU A 18 -11.70 4.05 -10.87
CA LEU A 18 -10.27 3.76 -11.00
C LEU A 18 -9.77 2.67 -10.05
N LYS A 19 -10.64 2.15 -9.17
CA LYS A 19 -10.30 1.15 -8.15
C LYS A 19 -9.14 1.61 -7.26
N LEU A 20 -9.25 2.81 -6.71
CA LEU A 20 -8.29 3.42 -5.77
C LEU A 20 -8.88 3.40 -4.34
N PRO A 21 -8.95 2.23 -3.68
CA PRO A 21 -9.65 2.07 -2.41
C PRO A 21 -9.04 2.88 -1.27
N THR A 22 -7.72 3.05 -1.23
CA THR A 22 -7.02 3.78 -0.16
C THR A 22 -7.33 5.26 -0.29
N ILE A 23 -7.18 5.79 -1.50
CA ILE A 23 -7.52 7.19 -1.80
C ILE A 23 -8.97 7.47 -1.46
N ARG A 24 -9.90 6.60 -1.86
CA ARG A 24 -11.33 6.75 -1.55
C ARG A 24 -11.62 6.87 -0.05
N GLN A 25 -10.80 6.23 0.80
CA GLN A 25 -10.96 6.29 2.25
C GLN A 25 -10.27 7.51 2.86
N CYS A 26 -9.10 7.91 2.38
CA CYS A 26 -8.27 8.92 3.04
C CYS A 26 -8.27 10.31 2.38
N PHE A 27 -8.80 10.48 1.17
CA PHE A 27 -8.68 11.75 0.43
C PHE A 27 -9.28 12.95 1.18
N GLN A 28 -10.38 12.77 1.90
CA GLN A 28 -11.02 13.86 2.66
C GLN A 28 -10.15 14.32 3.83
N GLU A 29 -9.51 13.39 4.53
CA GLU A 29 -8.58 13.69 5.62
C GLU A 29 -7.32 14.34 5.08
N GLN A 30 -6.79 13.82 3.98
CA GLN A 30 -5.62 14.36 3.29
C GLN A 30 -5.83 15.79 2.79
N ILE A 31 -7.01 16.13 2.27
CA ILE A 31 -7.35 17.50 1.88
C ILE A 31 -7.35 18.43 3.11
N LYS A 32 -7.91 17.98 4.23
CA LYS A 32 -7.90 18.75 5.49
C LYS A 32 -6.48 18.96 6.00
N GLU A 33 -5.66 17.91 6.03
CA GLU A 33 -4.25 17.98 6.44
C GLU A 33 -3.43 18.91 5.55
N ALA A 34 -3.58 18.81 4.21
CA ALA A 34 -2.87 19.68 3.28
C ALA A 34 -3.27 21.15 3.45
N THR A 35 -4.55 21.42 3.72
CA THR A 35 -5.04 22.77 4.00
C THR A 35 -4.47 23.31 5.32
N GLN A 36 -4.36 22.48 6.35
CA GLN A 36 -3.78 22.88 7.65
C GLN A 36 -2.27 23.11 7.58
N ASN A 37 -1.57 22.25 6.84
CA ASN A 37 -0.11 22.30 6.73
C ASN A 37 0.39 23.26 5.65
N ASN A 38 -0.51 23.95 4.92
CA ASN A 38 -0.19 24.74 3.73
C ASN A 38 0.72 23.99 2.74
N ALA A 39 0.47 22.69 2.57
CA ALA A 39 1.29 21.85 1.70
C ALA A 39 1.15 22.31 0.24
N SER A 40 2.24 22.19 -0.53
CA SER A 40 2.16 22.40 -1.98
C SER A 40 1.19 21.39 -2.60
N TYR A 41 0.54 21.80 -3.70
CA TYR A 41 -0.31 20.89 -4.46
C TYR A 41 0.46 19.63 -4.94
N GLU A 42 1.74 19.80 -5.27
CA GLU A 42 2.63 18.71 -5.70
C GLU A 42 2.90 17.73 -4.56
N GLU A 43 3.16 18.24 -3.36
CA GLU A 43 3.40 17.44 -2.16
C GLU A 43 2.15 16.66 -1.76
N PHE A 44 0.98 17.32 -1.79
CA PHE A 44 -0.30 16.68 -1.55
C PHE A 44 -0.55 15.52 -2.53
N LEU A 45 -0.37 15.77 -3.83
CA LEU A 45 -0.62 14.75 -4.85
C LEU A 45 0.36 13.58 -4.72
N ALA A 46 1.65 13.87 -4.47
CA ALA A 46 2.66 12.85 -4.27
C ALA A 46 2.34 11.96 -3.07
N LEU A 47 1.97 12.57 -1.93
CA LEU A 47 1.67 11.84 -0.69
C LEU A 47 0.40 11.01 -0.81
N LEU A 48 -0.63 11.53 -1.49
CA LEU A 48 -1.88 10.80 -1.75
C LEU A 48 -1.64 9.55 -2.60
N LEU A 49 -0.83 9.67 -3.66
CA LEU A 49 -0.47 8.54 -4.53
C LEU A 49 0.47 7.55 -3.83
N GLN A 50 1.40 8.04 -3.02
CA GLN A 50 2.30 7.19 -2.25
C GLN A 50 1.52 6.27 -1.30
N LYS A 51 0.54 6.81 -0.56
CA LYS A 51 -0.32 5.99 0.34
C LYS A 51 -1.03 4.85 -0.38
N GLU A 52 -1.56 5.11 -1.58
CA GLU A 52 -2.20 4.08 -2.40
C GLU A 52 -1.19 3.02 -2.87
N TRP A 53 0.02 3.46 -3.26
CA TRP A 53 1.07 2.56 -3.70
C TRP A 53 1.57 1.65 -2.57
N ASP A 54 1.84 2.21 -1.39
CA ASP A 54 2.31 1.48 -0.21
C ASP A 54 1.30 0.37 0.17
N ASN A 55 0.01 0.73 0.28
CA ASN A 55 -1.04 -0.25 0.60
C ASN A 55 -1.12 -1.37 -0.45
N ARG A 56 -0.93 -1.06 -1.74
CA ARG A 56 -0.88 -2.10 -2.79
C ARG A 56 0.31 -3.02 -2.63
N GLN A 57 1.49 -2.51 -2.26
CA GLN A 57 2.66 -3.35 -2.02
C GLN A 57 2.44 -4.28 -0.81
N GLU A 58 1.93 -3.73 0.30
CA GLU A 58 1.61 -4.49 1.50
C GLU A 58 0.59 -5.58 1.22
N MET A 59 -0.51 -5.24 0.55
CA MET A 59 -1.54 -6.22 0.18
C MET A 59 -1.02 -7.24 -0.81
N ALA A 60 -0.15 -6.87 -1.76
CA ALA A 60 0.47 -7.82 -2.67
C ALA A 60 1.36 -8.82 -1.93
N GLN A 61 2.17 -8.36 -0.97
CA GLN A 61 2.99 -9.21 -0.11
C GLN A 61 2.13 -10.15 0.72
N TYR A 62 1.12 -9.62 1.42
CA TYR A 62 0.19 -10.41 2.23
C TYR A 62 -0.53 -11.47 1.39
N ASN A 63 -1.01 -11.10 0.20
CA ASN A 63 -1.67 -12.03 -0.70
C ASN A 63 -0.74 -13.13 -1.21
N ARG A 64 0.54 -12.84 -1.45
CA ARG A 64 1.54 -13.87 -1.82
C ARG A 64 1.74 -14.87 -0.68
N ILE A 65 1.89 -14.38 0.55
CA ILE A 65 2.01 -15.24 1.75
C ILE A 65 0.76 -16.08 1.92
N ARG A 66 -0.43 -15.49 1.79
CA ARG A 66 -1.71 -16.21 1.91
C ARG A 66 -1.88 -17.28 0.83
N ARG A 67 -1.53 -16.97 -0.42
CA ARG A 67 -1.62 -17.90 -1.56
C ARG A 67 -0.62 -19.05 -1.50
N ALA A 68 0.45 -18.92 -0.72
CA ALA A 68 1.39 -20.01 -0.53
C ALA A 68 0.83 -21.12 0.37
N GLU A 69 -0.35 -20.92 0.98
CA GLU A 69 -1.08 -21.92 1.79
C GLU A 69 -0.19 -22.67 2.78
N PHE A 70 0.72 -21.93 3.43
CA PHE A 70 1.65 -22.54 4.37
C PHE A 70 0.85 -23.25 5.48
N PRO A 71 1.08 -24.56 5.70
CA PRO A 71 0.31 -25.37 6.64
C PRO A 71 0.47 -24.89 8.10
N TYR A 72 1.52 -24.14 8.38
CA TYR A 72 1.78 -23.49 9.66
C TYR A 72 2.62 -22.22 9.43
N LYS A 73 2.53 -21.27 10.36
CA LYS A 73 3.42 -20.11 10.37
C LYS A 73 4.84 -20.60 10.67
N LYS A 74 5.73 -20.56 9.67
CA LYS A 74 7.17 -20.77 9.85
C LYS A 74 7.82 -19.42 10.10
N TYR A 75 8.64 -19.35 11.15
CA TYR A 75 9.51 -18.20 11.36
C TYR A 75 10.83 -18.39 10.62
N LEU A 76 11.59 -17.31 10.44
CA LEU A 76 12.93 -17.39 9.85
C LEU A 76 13.85 -18.32 10.66
N GLU A 77 13.62 -18.43 11.98
CA GLU A 77 14.35 -19.35 12.85
C GLU A 77 14.06 -20.83 12.54
N ASP A 78 12.89 -21.15 11.99
CA ASP A 78 12.48 -22.51 11.63
C ASP A 78 12.90 -22.90 10.19
N LEU A 79 13.66 -22.05 9.51
CA LEU A 79 14.10 -22.28 8.13
C LEU A 79 15.15 -23.39 8.09
N SER A 80 14.79 -24.54 7.51
CA SER A 80 15.72 -25.65 7.26
C SER A 80 16.70 -25.26 6.14
N ILE A 81 17.92 -24.89 6.51
CA ILE A 81 18.97 -24.47 5.57
C ILE A 81 19.33 -25.61 4.60
N SER A 82 19.24 -26.87 5.04
CA SER A 82 19.50 -28.04 4.20
C SER A 82 18.52 -28.20 3.05
N ASP A 83 17.30 -27.68 3.18
CA ASP A 83 16.24 -27.81 2.17
C ASP A 83 16.25 -26.65 1.16
N LEU A 84 17.12 -25.65 1.36
CA LEU A 84 17.29 -24.54 0.43
C LEU A 84 18.12 -24.97 -0.79
N PRO A 85 17.87 -24.41 -1.99
CA PRO A 85 18.76 -24.54 -3.14
C PRO A 85 20.18 -24.04 -2.84
N GLU A 86 21.21 -24.61 -3.47
CA GLU A 86 22.61 -24.23 -3.21
C GLU A 86 22.87 -22.71 -3.28
N ASP A 87 22.25 -22.03 -4.26
CA ASP A 87 22.37 -20.58 -4.44
C ASP A 87 21.79 -19.79 -3.26
N ALA A 88 20.71 -20.28 -2.66
CA ALA A 88 20.07 -19.65 -1.50
C ALA A 88 20.84 -19.94 -0.21
N GLN A 89 21.41 -21.14 -0.05
CA GLN A 89 22.26 -21.50 1.09
C GLN A 89 23.51 -20.61 1.18
N ARG A 90 24.15 -20.31 0.05
CA ARG A 90 25.34 -19.43 -0.01
C ARG A 90 25.03 -18.01 0.43
N LYS A 91 23.85 -17.48 0.05
CA LYS A 91 23.40 -16.13 0.41
C LYS A 91 22.94 -16.02 1.86
N TYR A 92 22.35 -17.07 2.43
CA TYR A 92 21.91 -17.06 3.83
C TYR A 92 23.08 -16.85 4.81
N LYS A 93 24.26 -17.42 4.53
CA LYS A 93 25.47 -17.22 5.35
C LYS A 93 26.05 -15.80 5.33
N GLN A 94 25.53 -14.93 4.47
CA GLN A 94 25.98 -13.54 4.31
C GLN A 94 25.08 -12.52 5.03
N LEU A 95 23.96 -12.97 5.60
CA LEU A 95 23.09 -12.20 6.49
C LEU A 95 23.54 -12.36 7.95
#